data_AF-A0A3B3QBY9-F1
#
_entry.id   AF-A0A3B3QBY9-F1
#
_cell.length_a   1.000
_cell.length_b   1.000
_cell.length_c   1.000
_cell.angle_alpha   90.00
_cell.angle_beta   90.00
_cell.angle_gamma   90.00
#
_symmetry.space_group_name_H-M   'P 1'
#
loop_
_entity.id
_entity.type
_entity.pdbx_description
1 polymer ?
#
loop_
_entity_poly.entity_id
_entity_poly.type
_entity_poly.pdbx_seq_one_letter_code
_entity_poly.pdbx_strand_id
1 'polypeptide(L)'
;MISDHNPNWTKTMNTCVFLVILAAQIYADGMEGPTAAGCTFEEDSDPGLCEYSQGEEDDFDWQLVRTYSLPYSTSDLLSGSYMIVNCSQHAAGQRAHLLLQTLSENDTHCVQFSYFLYSRDGHSPGALRAYVRVNGGPLGSPVWNASGSHGRQWHQVEMAVSTFWPNEYQVRLPLDTPPM
;
A
#
# COMPACT_ATOMS: atom_id res chain seq x y z
N MET A 1 -3.13 49.99 -16.57
CA MET A 1 -1.86 49.41 -16.08
C MET A 1 -2.08 48.90 -14.67
N ILE A 2 -1.90 47.58 -14.50
CA ILE A 2 -1.45 46.84 -13.30
C ILE A 2 -2.40 46.97 -12.09
N SER A 3 -3.32 46.02 -11.89
CA SER A 3 -3.13 44.70 -11.23
C SER A 3 -2.61 44.81 -9.81
N ASP A 4 -3.35 44.24 -8.86
CA ASP A 4 -2.89 43.29 -7.83
C ASP A 4 -3.93 43.28 -6.70
N HIS A 5 -4.81 42.30 -6.69
CA HIS A 5 -4.64 40.92 -6.20
C HIS A 5 -5.47 40.77 -4.93
N ASN A 6 -6.68 40.26 -5.14
CA ASN A 6 -7.54 39.71 -4.11
C ASN A 6 -6.79 38.59 -3.36
N PRO A 7 -6.56 38.66 -2.03
CA PRO A 7 -5.84 37.64 -1.28
C PRO A 7 -6.74 36.48 -0.84
N ASN A 8 -7.74 36.12 -1.64
CA ASN A 8 -8.33 34.79 -1.54
C ASN A 8 -7.29 33.79 -2.08
N TRP A 9 -7.05 32.73 -1.31
CA TRP A 9 -6.23 31.54 -1.65
C TRP A 9 -4.73 31.59 -1.33
N THR A 10 -4.29 32.32 -0.32
CA THR A 10 -3.01 31.99 0.33
C THR A 10 -3.14 30.67 1.09
N LYS A 11 -2.92 29.58 0.36
CA LYS A 11 -2.17 28.39 0.77
C LYS A 11 -2.41 27.99 2.23
N THR A 12 -3.50 27.25 2.48
CA THR A 12 -3.45 26.26 3.56
C THR A 12 -2.34 25.31 3.17
N MET A 13 -1.20 25.47 3.83
CA MET A 13 -0.05 24.60 3.68
C MET A 13 -0.46 23.25 4.29
N ASN A 14 -1.10 22.41 3.46
CA ASN A 14 -1.53 21.06 3.78
C ASN A 14 -0.29 20.24 4.15
N THR A 15 0.07 20.28 5.44
CA THR A 15 1.04 19.36 6.01
C THR A 15 0.24 18.12 6.36
N CYS A 16 0.54 16.98 5.72
CA CYS A 16 -0.19 15.72 5.82
C CYS A 16 0.72 14.53 5.43
N VAL A 17 1.75 14.28 6.26
CA VAL A 17 2.12 12.94 6.76
C VAL A 17 2.58 11.85 5.77
N PHE A 18 3.70 11.22 6.13
CA PHE A 18 4.26 10.00 5.53
C PHE A 18 3.32 8.81 5.73
N LEU A 19 2.94 8.11 4.66
CA LEU A 19 1.81 7.18 4.66
C LEU A 19 2.04 5.82 4.03
N VAL A 20 1.48 4.81 4.68
CA VAL A 20 1.42 3.41 4.27
C VAL A 20 2.75 2.77 3.95
N ILE A 21 3.35 2.28 5.02
CA ILE A 21 4.43 1.31 5.04
C ILE A 21 3.79 -0.06 4.83
N LEU A 22 3.97 -0.70 3.66
CA LEU A 22 3.47 -2.06 3.38
C LEU A 22 4.60 -3.08 3.50
N ALA A 23 4.32 -4.18 4.22
CA ALA A 23 5.09 -5.42 4.19
C ALA A 23 4.08 -6.56 3.96
N ALA A 24 4.19 -7.31 2.87
CA ALA A 24 3.23 -8.35 2.51
C ALA A 24 3.88 -9.74 2.62
N GLN A 25 3.24 -10.67 3.32
CA GLN A 25 3.73 -12.04 3.50
C GLN A 25 2.58 -13.02 3.20
N ILE A 26 2.86 -14.09 2.47
CA ILE A 26 1.86 -15.11 2.16
C ILE A 26 2.25 -16.37 2.91
N TYR A 27 1.34 -16.89 3.72
CA TYR A 27 1.54 -18.11 4.50
C TYR A 27 0.59 -19.19 3.98
N ALA A 28 1.15 -20.34 3.58
CA ALA A 28 0.39 -21.56 3.39
C ALA A 28 0.39 -22.36 4.69
N ASP A 29 -0.77 -22.83 5.15
CA ASP A 29 -0.86 -23.74 6.30
C ASP A 29 -0.40 -25.13 5.87
N GLY A 30 0.90 -25.40 6.01
CA GLY A 30 1.48 -26.73 5.84
C GLY A 30 2.48 -26.88 4.70
N MET A 31 3.73 -26.49 4.96
CA MET A 31 4.98 -27.25 4.71
C MET A 31 6.17 -26.27 4.78
N GLU A 32 7.20 -26.66 5.53
CA GLU A 32 8.53 -26.08 5.43
C GLU A 32 9.06 -26.23 3.99
N GLY A 33 9.06 -25.13 3.24
CA GLY A 33 9.59 -25.01 1.88
C GLY A 33 9.44 -23.57 1.37
N PRO A 34 10.28 -23.09 0.43
CA PRO A 34 10.42 -21.67 0.07
C PRO A 34 9.30 -21.16 -0.87
N THR A 35 8.07 -21.65 -0.71
CA THR A 35 6.90 -21.20 -1.49
C THR A 35 6.18 -20.01 -0.85
N ALA A 36 6.76 -19.37 0.16
CA ALA A 36 6.27 -18.09 0.66
C ALA A 36 6.57 -17.00 -0.38
N ALA A 37 5.70 -16.88 -1.37
CA ALA A 37 5.55 -15.75 -2.29
C ALA A 37 5.28 -14.48 -1.47
N GLY A 38 6.30 -13.93 -0.81
CA GLY A 38 6.18 -12.85 0.16
C GLY A 38 7.12 -11.71 -0.16
N CYS A 39 6.60 -10.49 -0.06
CA CYS A 39 7.33 -9.25 -0.24
C CYS A 39 7.65 -8.59 1.11
N THR A 40 8.87 -8.81 1.61
CA THR A 40 9.42 -8.05 2.73
C THR A 40 10.10 -6.75 2.28
N PHE A 41 10.23 -6.51 0.96
CA PHE A 41 10.86 -5.34 0.34
C PHE A 41 12.37 -5.18 0.64
N GLU A 42 12.96 -6.13 1.35
CA GLU A 42 14.39 -6.21 1.64
C GLU A 42 15.18 -6.64 0.39
N GLU A 43 16.41 -6.13 0.26
CA GLU A 43 17.29 -6.35 -0.91
C GLU A 43 17.69 -7.82 -1.11
N ASP A 44 17.76 -8.60 -0.03
CA ASP A 44 18.12 -10.03 -0.04
C ASP A 44 16.90 -10.96 -0.20
N SER A 45 15.71 -10.41 -0.40
CA SER A 45 14.55 -11.23 -0.78
C SER A 45 14.83 -11.76 -2.19
N ASP A 46 14.73 -13.08 -2.39
CA ASP A 46 14.96 -13.70 -3.69
C ASP A 46 14.18 -12.91 -4.76
N PRO A 47 14.85 -12.27 -5.74
CA PRO A 47 14.20 -11.33 -6.66
C PRO A 47 13.07 -11.95 -7.47
N GLY A 48 12.96 -13.29 -7.51
CA GLY A 48 11.83 -14.01 -8.09
C GLY A 48 10.65 -14.31 -7.14
N LEU A 49 10.77 -14.04 -5.83
CA LEU A 49 9.72 -14.30 -4.82
C LEU A 49 8.87 -13.07 -4.48
N CYS A 50 9.30 -11.88 -4.89
CA CYS A 50 8.61 -10.62 -4.63
C CYS A 50 8.51 -9.77 -5.90
N GLU A 51 7.59 -10.17 -6.80
CA GLU A 51 7.23 -9.34 -7.95
C GLU A 51 6.03 -8.43 -7.58
N TYR A 52 6.27 -7.13 -7.43
CA TYR A 52 5.19 -6.14 -7.33
C TYR A 52 5.29 -5.16 -8.49
N SER A 53 4.15 -4.58 -8.87
CA SER A 53 4.04 -3.56 -9.91
C SER A 53 3.19 -2.38 -9.43
N GLN A 54 3.42 -1.20 -10.00
CA GLN A 54 2.54 -0.06 -9.83
C GLN A 54 1.38 -0.16 -10.82
N GLY A 55 0.21 0.35 -10.46
CA GLY A 55 -0.86 0.52 -11.43
C GLY A 55 -0.54 1.63 -12.42
N GLU A 56 -0.91 1.45 -13.69
CA GLU A 56 -0.72 2.49 -14.72
C GLU A 56 -1.93 3.43 -14.85
N GLU A 57 -3.08 3.02 -14.30
CA GLU A 57 -4.34 3.78 -14.31
C GLU A 57 -4.60 4.42 -12.93
N ASP A 58 -3.59 5.11 -12.39
CA ASP A 58 -3.67 5.88 -11.15
C ASP A 58 -3.10 7.30 -11.29
N ASP A 59 -3.12 8.06 -10.20
CA ASP A 59 -2.68 9.46 -10.19
C ASP A 59 -1.21 9.61 -9.79
N PHE A 60 -0.67 8.65 -9.04
CA PHE A 60 0.70 8.65 -8.53
C PHE A 60 1.12 7.25 -8.03
N ASP A 61 2.43 7.03 -7.94
CA ASP A 61 3.01 5.74 -7.56
C ASP A 61 3.36 5.62 -6.07
N TRP A 62 3.40 4.38 -5.59
CA TRP A 62 4.02 4.02 -4.32
C TRP A 62 5.55 4.05 -4.41
N GLN A 63 6.20 4.56 -3.38
CA GLN A 63 7.65 4.73 -3.30
C GLN A 63 8.27 3.66 -2.40
N LEU A 64 9.27 2.94 -2.89
CA LEU A 64 10.05 2.05 -2.03
C LEU A 64 10.99 2.87 -1.14
N VAL A 65 10.88 2.69 0.17
CA VAL A 65 11.78 3.29 1.16
C VAL A 65 12.52 2.18 1.91
N ARG A 66 13.83 2.36 2.03
CA ARG A 66 14.74 1.51 2.78
C ARG A 66 15.49 2.39 3.76
N THR A 67 15.12 2.38 5.04
CA THR A 67 15.67 3.37 5.98
C THR A 67 17.14 3.15 6.30
N TYR A 68 17.67 1.94 6.13
CA TYR A 68 19.09 1.64 6.35
C TYR A 68 20.02 2.24 5.30
N SER A 69 19.52 2.56 4.11
CA SER A 69 20.29 3.25 3.07
C SER A 69 20.19 4.78 3.15
N LEU A 70 19.37 5.31 4.06
CA LEU A 70 19.19 6.74 4.30
C LEU A 70 20.10 7.21 5.46
N PRO A 71 21.11 8.07 5.21
CA PRO A 71 22.07 8.51 6.24
C PRO A 71 21.43 9.36 7.36
N TYR A 72 20.22 9.87 7.15
CA TYR A 72 19.45 10.65 8.12
C TYR A 72 17.98 10.22 8.06
N SER A 73 17.62 9.14 8.77
CA SER A 73 16.20 8.79 8.94
C SER A 73 15.51 9.90 9.73
N THR A 74 14.47 10.51 9.16
CA THR A 74 13.65 11.48 9.88
C THR A 74 12.87 10.75 10.98
N SER A 75 12.59 11.42 12.11
CA SER A 75 11.89 10.81 13.27
C SER A 75 10.49 10.25 12.93
N ASP A 76 9.97 10.58 11.75
CA ASP A 76 8.64 10.18 11.27
C ASP A 76 8.66 8.85 10.48
N LEU A 77 9.84 8.39 10.03
CA LEU A 77 10.01 7.11 9.32
C LEU A 77 10.34 5.99 10.31
N LEU A 78 9.70 4.84 10.13
CA LEU A 78 10.00 3.63 10.90
C LEU A 78 11.21 2.92 10.31
N SER A 79 12.01 2.24 11.12
CA SER A 79 13.13 1.47 10.58
C SER A 79 12.65 0.23 9.81
N GLY A 80 13.13 0.02 8.59
CA GLY A 80 12.87 -1.16 7.75
C GLY A 80 12.87 -0.87 6.24
N SER A 81 12.46 -1.87 5.45
CA SER A 81 12.10 -1.75 4.03
C SER A 81 10.61 -1.85 3.82
N TYR A 82 10.06 -0.96 2.98
CA TYR A 82 8.62 -0.91 2.74
C TYR A 82 8.24 0.03 1.60
N MET A 83 7.08 -0.20 1.01
CA MET A 83 6.43 0.79 0.13
C MET A 83 5.82 1.90 0.96
N ILE A 84 5.82 3.14 0.49
CA ILE A 84 5.23 4.34 1.11
C ILE A 84 4.60 5.26 0.08
N VAL A 85 3.49 5.89 0.44
CA VAL A 85 2.87 7.04 -0.23
C VAL A 85 2.97 8.25 0.68
N ASN A 86 3.19 9.44 0.14
CA ASN A 86 3.07 10.68 0.90
C ASN A 86 1.85 11.46 0.45
N CYS A 87 0.68 11.20 1.05
CA CYS A 87 -0.57 11.85 0.62
C CYS A 87 -0.52 13.38 0.74
N SER A 88 0.38 13.93 1.55
CA SER A 88 0.64 15.37 1.65
C SER A 88 1.00 16.03 0.32
N GLN A 89 1.60 15.27 -0.59
CA GLN A 89 2.09 15.74 -1.88
C GLN A 89 1.03 15.63 -2.98
N HIS A 90 -0.14 15.08 -2.64
CA HIS A 90 -1.20 14.73 -3.56
C HIS A 90 -2.50 15.46 -3.21
N ALA A 91 -3.31 15.73 -4.22
CA ALA A 91 -4.61 16.37 -4.07
C ALA A 91 -5.65 15.38 -3.52
N ALA A 92 -6.66 15.91 -2.83
CA ALA A 92 -7.80 15.15 -2.35
C ALA A 92 -8.52 14.43 -3.51
N GLY A 93 -8.84 13.15 -3.31
CA GLY A 93 -9.47 12.28 -4.30
C GLY A 93 -8.54 11.58 -5.29
N GLN A 94 -7.22 11.85 -5.25
CA GLN A 94 -6.22 11.09 -6.02
C GLN A 94 -5.99 9.69 -5.47
N ARG A 95 -5.51 8.78 -6.33
CA ARG A 95 -5.32 7.36 -6.05
C ARG A 95 -3.93 6.87 -6.43
N ALA A 96 -3.47 5.84 -5.72
CA ALA A 96 -2.31 5.04 -6.09
C ALA A 96 -2.62 3.55 -5.94
N HIS A 97 -2.14 2.72 -6.88
CA HIS A 97 -2.37 1.29 -6.90
C HIS A 97 -1.06 0.53 -6.75
N LEU A 98 -0.96 -0.28 -5.70
CA LEU A 98 0.08 -1.31 -5.62
C LEU A 98 -0.52 -2.65 -6.05
N LEU A 99 0.12 -3.31 -7.00
CA LEU A 99 -0.26 -4.61 -7.54
C LEU A 99 0.74 -5.65 -7.05
N LEU A 100 0.28 -6.62 -6.28
CA LEU A 100 1.12 -7.76 -5.91
C LEU A 100 1.20 -8.74 -7.09
N GLN A 101 2.14 -9.69 -7.02
CA GLN A 101 2.25 -10.74 -8.02
C GLN A 101 0.95 -11.53 -8.15
N THR A 102 0.77 -12.07 -9.34
CA THR A 102 -0.31 -13.02 -9.60
C THR A 102 0.04 -14.34 -8.92
N LEU A 103 -0.93 -14.90 -8.21
CA LEU A 103 -0.80 -16.12 -7.43
C LEU A 103 -1.71 -17.20 -8.01
N SER A 104 -1.23 -18.44 -8.00
CA SER A 104 -1.94 -19.61 -8.51
C SER A 104 -1.62 -20.84 -7.66
N GLU A 105 -2.10 -20.81 -6.43
CA GLU A 105 -1.83 -21.87 -5.46
C GLU A 105 -2.74 -23.10 -5.67
N ASN A 106 -2.21 -24.29 -5.40
CA ASN A 106 -2.99 -25.53 -5.41
C ASN A 106 -3.68 -25.81 -4.07
N ASP A 107 -3.08 -25.33 -2.98
CA ASP A 107 -3.50 -25.60 -1.61
C ASP A 107 -4.13 -24.37 -0.95
N THR A 108 -4.75 -24.59 0.23
CA THR A 108 -5.29 -23.51 1.05
C THR A 108 -4.18 -22.63 1.57
N HIS A 109 -4.31 -21.31 1.36
CA HIS A 109 -3.30 -20.33 1.74
C HIS A 109 -3.96 -19.03 2.21
N CYS A 110 -3.21 -18.26 2.98
CA CYS A 110 -3.60 -16.95 3.48
C CYS A 110 -2.65 -15.89 2.95
N VAL A 111 -3.22 -14.81 2.44
CA VAL A 111 -2.48 -13.59 2.12
C VAL A 111 -2.47 -12.72 3.37
N GLN A 112 -1.29 -12.40 3.87
CA GLN A 112 -1.12 -11.46 4.97
C GLN A 112 -0.40 -10.19 4.50
N PHE A 113 -0.78 -9.05 5.06
CA PHE A 113 0.00 -7.84 4.89
C PHE A 113 -0.12 -6.95 6.13
N SER A 114 0.97 -6.24 6.40
CA SER A 114 1.05 -5.24 7.46
C SER A 114 0.93 -3.86 6.85
N TYR A 115 0.11 -3.01 7.45
CA TYR A 115 -0.09 -1.62 7.03
C TYR A 115 0.11 -0.65 8.20
N PHE A 116 0.44 0.60 7.85
CA PHE A 116 0.61 1.69 8.80
C PHE A 116 -0.08 2.96 8.29
N LEU A 117 -1.21 3.32 8.91
CA LEU A 117 -1.99 4.53 8.57
C LEU A 117 -1.92 5.55 9.72
N TYR A 118 -1.08 6.57 9.53
CA TYR A 118 -0.86 7.61 10.53
C TYR A 118 -1.18 8.99 9.96
N SER A 119 -1.72 9.86 10.81
CA SER A 119 -1.84 11.29 10.54
C SER A 119 -1.49 12.08 11.80
N ARG A 120 -0.61 13.08 11.65
CA ARG A 120 -0.16 13.95 12.74
C ARG A 120 -1.23 14.94 13.16
N ASP A 121 -2.00 15.44 12.21
CA ASP A 121 -2.96 16.54 12.42
C ASP A 121 -4.39 16.02 12.69
N GLY A 122 -4.53 14.71 12.91
CA GLY A 122 -5.83 14.06 13.18
C GLY A 122 -6.76 13.94 11.98
N HIS A 123 -6.41 14.54 10.84
CA HIS A 123 -7.13 14.36 9.57
C HIS A 123 -6.98 12.93 9.05
N SER A 124 -7.97 12.45 8.30
CA SER A 124 -7.88 11.13 7.69
C SER A 124 -6.72 11.10 6.70
N PRO A 125 -5.76 10.16 6.84
CA PRO A 125 -4.69 9.98 5.87
C PRO A 125 -5.17 9.46 4.51
N GLY A 126 -6.42 9.01 4.41
CA GLY A 126 -6.97 8.34 3.24
C GLY A 126 -7.63 7.02 3.59
N ALA A 127 -7.88 6.20 2.56
CA ALA A 127 -8.44 4.87 2.69
C ALA A 127 -7.61 3.86 1.90
N LEU A 128 -7.06 2.87 2.59
CA LEU A 128 -6.42 1.71 1.99
C LEU A 128 -7.47 0.62 1.79
N ARG A 129 -7.51 -0.01 0.62
CA ARG A 129 -8.40 -1.13 0.35
C ARG A 129 -7.60 -2.29 -0.22
N ALA A 130 -8.13 -3.50 -0.04
CA ALA A 130 -7.63 -4.68 -0.71
C ALA A 130 -8.71 -5.24 -1.63
N TYR A 131 -8.31 -5.58 -2.85
CA TYR A 131 -9.13 -6.22 -3.86
C TYR A 131 -8.45 -7.50 -4.34
N VAL A 132 -9.26 -8.48 -4.73
CA VAL A 132 -8.80 -9.74 -5.31
C VAL A 132 -9.38 -9.83 -6.72
N ARG A 133 -8.50 -9.75 -7.73
CA ARG A 133 -8.88 -9.87 -9.14
C ARG A 133 -8.55 -11.26 -9.63
N VAL A 134 -9.56 -12.04 -9.99
CA VAL A 134 -9.39 -13.43 -10.47
C VAL A 134 -9.34 -13.48 -11.99
N ASN A 135 -8.38 -14.20 -12.57
CA ASN A 135 -8.20 -14.46 -14.01
C ASN A 135 -8.29 -13.20 -14.90
N GLY A 136 -7.76 -12.07 -14.44
CA GLY A 136 -7.89 -10.81 -15.16
C GLY A 136 -9.34 -10.33 -15.37
N GLY A 137 -10.29 -10.80 -14.55
CA GLY A 137 -11.70 -10.40 -14.60
C GLY A 137 -11.96 -8.97 -14.07
N PRO A 138 -13.22 -8.60 -13.85
CA PRO A 138 -13.56 -7.35 -13.17
C PRO A 138 -13.05 -7.36 -11.72
N LEU A 139 -12.68 -6.18 -11.19
CA LEU A 139 -12.12 -6.04 -9.84
C LEU A 139 -13.12 -6.35 -8.72
N GLY A 140 -14.43 -6.16 -8.97
CA GLY A 140 -15.49 -6.41 -7.99
C GLY A 140 -15.48 -5.43 -6.81
N SER A 141 -15.98 -5.89 -5.66
CA SER A 141 -15.99 -5.14 -4.39
C SER A 141 -14.68 -5.36 -3.60
N PRO A 142 -14.25 -4.40 -2.76
CA PRO A 142 -13.10 -4.60 -1.90
C PRO A 142 -13.37 -5.76 -0.92
N VAL A 143 -12.38 -6.63 -0.75
CA VAL A 143 -12.43 -7.72 0.24
C VAL A 143 -12.07 -7.22 1.64
N TRP A 144 -11.30 -6.13 1.71
CA TRP A 144 -10.93 -5.47 2.96
C TRP A 144 -10.75 -3.96 2.75
N ASN A 145 -11.00 -3.17 3.79
CA ASN A 145 -10.68 -1.74 3.79
C ASN A 145 -10.29 -1.26 5.19
N ALA A 146 -9.45 -0.23 5.22
CA ALA A 146 -9.20 0.60 6.39
C ALA A 146 -9.14 2.06 5.96
N SER A 147 -9.67 2.95 6.79
CA SER A 147 -9.61 4.40 6.57
C SER A 147 -9.35 5.11 7.89
N GLY A 148 -8.91 6.36 7.82
CA GLY A 148 -8.57 7.14 9.01
C GLY A 148 -7.21 6.75 9.59
N SER A 149 -6.81 7.47 10.65
CA SER A 149 -5.56 7.16 11.35
C SER A 149 -5.80 6.12 12.44
N HIS A 150 -4.96 5.08 12.47
CA HIS A 150 -5.07 3.95 13.41
C HIS A 150 -3.95 3.98 14.46
N GLY A 151 -3.47 5.20 14.78
CA GLY A 151 -2.34 5.44 15.68
C GLY A 151 -0.98 5.19 15.01
N ARG A 152 0.10 5.38 15.78
CA ARG A 152 1.48 5.09 15.34
C ARG A 152 1.84 3.63 15.62
N GLN A 153 1.11 2.70 15.01
CA GLN A 153 1.39 1.28 15.16
C GLN A 153 1.11 0.52 13.86
N TRP A 154 1.75 -0.63 13.75
CA TRP A 154 1.53 -1.59 12.68
C TRP A 154 0.27 -2.40 12.91
N HIS A 155 -0.48 -2.61 11.84
CA HIS A 155 -1.67 -3.45 11.85
C HIS A 155 -1.50 -4.54 10.81
N GLN A 156 -1.74 -5.79 11.22
CA GLN A 156 -1.67 -6.94 10.34
C GLN A 156 -3.07 -7.33 9.88
N VAL A 157 -3.18 -7.67 8.60
CA VAL A 157 -4.38 -8.19 7.95
C VAL A 157 -4.07 -9.58 7.46
N GLU A 158 -5.01 -10.50 7.66
CA GLU A 158 -4.99 -11.82 7.07
C GLU A 158 -6.25 -12.00 6.23
N MET A 159 -6.06 -12.48 5.00
CA MET A 159 -7.11 -12.75 4.04
C MET A 159 -7.00 -14.19 3.56
N ALA A 160 -8.03 -14.99 3.80
CA ALA A 160 -8.15 -16.30 3.19
C ALA A 160 -8.72 -16.13 1.77
N VAL A 161 -7.92 -16.47 0.75
CA VAL A 161 -8.35 -16.39 -0.66
C VAL A 161 -8.68 -17.80 -1.14
N SER A 162 -9.97 -18.06 -1.36
CA SER A 162 -10.45 -19.37 -1.85
C SER A 162 -10.39 -19.47 -3.38
N THR A 163 -9.27 -19.06 -3.98
CA THR A 163 -9.03 -19.17 -5.42
C THR A 163 -7.82 -20.05 -5.64
N PHE A 164 -7.99 -21.10 -6.43
CA PHE A 164 -7.00 -22.16 -6.63
C PHE A 164 -6.77 -22.41 -8.11
N TRP A 165 -5.60 -22.99 -8.42
CA TRP A 165 -5.27 -23.48 -9.77
C TRP A 165 -6.43 -24.34 -10.34
N PRO A 166 -6.79 -24.21 -11.63
CA PRO A 166 -6.10 -23.47 -12.70
C PRO A 166 -6.43 -21.98 -12.75
N ASN A 167 -7.17 -21.46 -11.77
CA ASN A 167 -7.41 -20.02 -11.69
C ASN A 167 -6.21 -19.34 -11.03
N GLU A 168 -5.97 -18.12 -11.47
CA GLU A 168 -4.99 -17.23 -10.88
C GLU A 168 -5.69 -16.00 -10.31
N TYR A 169 -5.08 -15.36 -9.32
CA TYR A 169 -5.61 -14.12 -8.77
C TYR A 169 -4.50 -13.12 -8.46
N GLN A 170 -4.84 -11.85 -8.53
CA GLN A 170 -3.94 -10.75 -8.21
C GLN A 170 -4.53 -9.92 -7.08
N VAL A 171 -3.76 -9.69 -6.03
CA VAL A 171 -4.14 -8.77 -4.95
C VAL A 171 -3.74 -7.36 -5.33
N ARG A 172 -4.69 -6.43 -5.21
CA ARG A 172 -4.48 -5.00 -5.48
C ARG A 172 -4.75 -4.19 -4.22
N LEU A 173 -3.84 -3.27 -3.93
CA LEU A 173 -3.86 -2.41 -2.75
C LEU A 173 -3.96 -0.93 -3.17
N PRO A 174 -5.14 -0.45 -3.62
CA PRO A 174 -5.39 0.97 -3.80
C PRO A 174 -5.33 1.74 -2.49
N LEU A 175 -4.71 2.91 -2.55
CA LEU A 175 -4.83 3.98 -1.56
C LEU A 175 -5.55 5.17 -2.17
N ASP A 176 -6.70 5.52 -1.61
CA ASP A 176 -7.45 6.73 -1.93
C ASP A 176 -7.04 7.84 -0.95
N THR A 177 -6.62 9.00 -1.46
CA THR A 177 -6.51 10.21 -0.62
C THR A 177 -7.90 10.65 -0.13
N PRO A 178 -7.99 11.31 1.05
CA PRO A 178 -9.28 11.72 1.61
C PRO A 178 -10.04 12.66 0.65
N PRO A 179 -11.39 12.61 0.63
CA PRO A 179 -12.19 13.58 -0.12
C PRO A 179 -12.04 15.00 0.46
N MET A 180 -12.29 16.01 -0.38
CA MET A 180 -12.32 17.44 0.03
C MET A 180 -13.44 17.74 1.04
#